data_AF-A0A356UBZ4-F1
#
_entry.id   AF-A0A356UBZ4-F1
#
_cell.length_a   1.000
_cell.length_b   1.000
_cell.length_c   1.000
_cell.angle_alpha   90.00
_cell.angle_beta   90.00
_cell.angle_gamma   90.00
#
_symmetry.space_group_name_H-M   'P 1'
#
loop_
_entity.id
_entity.type
_entity.pdbx_description
1 polymer ?
#
loop_
_entity_poly.entity_id
_entity_poly.type
_entity_poly.pdbx_seq_one_letter_code
_entity_poly.pdbx_strand_id
1 'polypeptide(L)'
;MNLQDIQQKISVVLGEHCSVQVYFVLKNDMSFKIRLADIDSQETAPVVKAMFSEYISQLILENEDLSLCNLSTADERTNAIYYYDYGEFPEELGLFRSFNINAAIRGDKFHFNNDDLNKLFGYIIYLGSMETGIVLFKKHYPYSLIKRDSFLLGAIKSEHRFKKLDGDDIIRLNGSVQLMKLEDAIFVIDLKVLERNFGFDKLIQRAADETIQSVYEIGCEFSH
;
A
#
# COMPACT_ATOMS: atom_id res chain seq x y z
N MET A 1 -7.62 6.14 -18.36
CA MET A 1 -8.32 5.16 -17.50
C MET A 1 -9.31 5.95 -16.66
N ASN A 2 -10.59 5.57 -16.67
CA ASN A 2 -11.64 6.24 -15.90
C ASN A 2 -12.03 5.41 -14.66
N LEU A 3 -12.89 5.95 -13.80
CA LEU A 3 -13.32 5.28 -12.56
C LEU A 3 -14.12 3.99 -12.83
N GLN A 4 -14.97 3.96 -13.86
CA GLN A 4 -15.76 2.78 -14.23
C GLN A 4 -14.85 1.62 -14.67
N ASP A 5 -13.80 1.91 -15.45
CA ASP A 5 -12.80 0.92 -15.85
C ASP A 5 -12.12 0.29 -14.62
N ILE A 6 -11.78 1.12 -13.62
CA ILE A 6 -11.16 0.69 -12.36
C ILE A 6 -12.13 -0.20 -11.58
N GLN A 7 -13.38 0.23 -11.40
CA GLN A 7 -14.41 -0.53 -10.69
C GLN A 7 -14.65 -1.89 -11.34
N GLN A 8 -14.74 -1.94 -12.67
CA GLN A 8 -14.92 -3.18 -13.40
C GLN A 8 -13.74 -4.14 -13.19
N LYS A 9 -12.50 -3.65 -13.34
CA LYS A 9 -11.29 -4.45 -13.13
C LYS A 9 -11.19 -4.98 -11.71
N ILE A 10 -11.48 -4.14 -10.70
CA ILE A 10 -11.47 -4.55 -9.29
C ILE A 10 -12.52 -5.63 -9.05
N SER A 11 -13.73 -5.46 -9.58
CA SER A 11 -14.82 -6.46 -9.44
C SER A 11 -14.42 -7.82 -10.02
N VAL A 12 -13.72 -7.84 -11.16
CA VAL A 12 -13.19 -9.08 -11.74
C VAL A 12 -12.14 -9.73 -10.84
N VAL A 13 -11.21 -8.94 -10.30
CA VAL A 13 -10.14 -9.45 -9.41
C VAL A 13 -10.70 -10.00 -8.10
N LEU A 14 -11.72 -9.34 -7.52
CA LEU A 14 -12.32 -9.73 -6.24
C LEU A 14 -13.36 -10.86 -6.37
N GLY A 15 -13.60 -11.37 -7.58
CA GLY A 15 -14.51 -12.49 -7.86
C GLY A 15 -14.04 -13.86 -7.31
N GLU A 16 -14.60 -14.94 -7.88
CA GLU A 16 -14.55 -16.30 -7.29
C GLU A 16 -13.15 -16.90 -7.10
N HIS A 17 -12.11 -16.44 -7.81
CA HIS A 17 -10.75 -17.00 -7.75
C HIS A 17 -9.71 -16.06 -7.14
N CYS A 18 -10.12 -15.18 -6.23
CA CYS A 18 -9.22 -14.26 -5.56
C CYS A 18 -8.45 -14.96 -4.40
N SER A 19 -7.12 -14.96 -4.45
CA SER A 19 -6.24 -15.35 -3.35
C SER A 19 -5.60 -14.13 -2.69
N VAL A 20 -5.08 -14.28 -1.47
CA VAL A 20 -4.34 -13.21 -0.79
C VAL A 20 -2.91 -13.66 -0.45
N GLN A 21 -1.96 -12.76 -0.63
CA GLN A 21 -0.59 -12.93 -0.14
C GLN A 21 -0.11 -11.66 0.55
N VAL A 22 0.59 -11.82 1.66
CA VAL A 22 1.13 -10.72 2.46
C VAL A 22 2.63 -10.75 2.44
N TYR A 23 3.23 -9.62 2.12
CA TYR A 23 4.66 -9.43 2.06
C TYR A 23 5.08 -8.30 2.99
N PHE A 24 6.13 -8.53 3.74
CA PHE A 24 6.78 -7.51 4.56
C PHE A 24 7.80 -6.74 3.75
N VAL A 25 7.72 -5.42 3.82
CA VAL A 25 8.71 -4.50 3.26
C VAL A 25 9.61 -4.05 4.39
N LEU A 26 10.85 -4.51 4.39
CA LEU A 26 11.86 -4.16 5.38
C LEU A 26 12.78 -3.07 4.80
N LYS A 27 13.01 -1.98 5.54
CA LYS A 27 13.94 -0.91 5.17
C LYS A 27 15.25 -1.07 5.95
N ASN A 28 16.33 -1.35 5.22
CA ASN A 28 17.70 -1.37 5.74
C ASN A 28 18.47 -0.20 5.15
N ASP A 29 18.86 0.79 5.95
CA ASP A 29 19.62 1.99 5.57
C ASP A 29 19.11 2.67 4.27
N MET A 30 19.61 2.24 3.11
CA MET A 30 19.28 2.75 1.77
C MET A 30 18.63 1.71 0.84
N SER A 31 18.11 0.59 1.37
CA SER A 31 17.53 -0.47 0.55
C SER A 31 16.24 -1.04 1.14
N PHE A 32 15.34 -1.43 0.26
CA PHE A 32 14.13 -2.14 0.61
C PHE A 32 14.26 -3.62 0.26
N LYS A 33 13.82 -4.48 1.17
CA LYS A 33 13.73 -5.93 0.96
C LYS A 33 12.29 -6.37 1.15
N ILE A 34 11.82 -7.21 0.23
CA ILE A 34 10.50 -7.83 0.31
C ILE A 34 10.68 -9.25 0.83
N ARG A 35 9.88 -9.63 1.83
CA ARG A 35 9.85 -10.97 2.42
C ARG A 35 8.41 -11.48 2.46
N LEU A 36 8.18 -12.73 2.04
CA LEU A 36 6.85 -13.33 2.18
C LEU A 36 6.56 -13.59 3.67
N ALA A 37 5.43 -13.09 4.18
CA ALA A 37 5.07 -13.23 5.60
C ALA A 37 4.66 -14.67 5.97
N ASP A 38 4.32 -15.50 4.97
CA ASP A 38 3.92 -16.90 5.12
C ASP A 38 2.78 -17.10 6.15
N ILE A 39 1.65 -16.45 5.86
CA ILE A 39 0.46 -16.54 6.73
C ILE A 39 -0.24 -17.89 6.57
N ASP A 40 -0.88 -18.36 7.66
CA ASP A 40 -1.65 -19.60 7.64
C ASP A 40 -2.77 -19.53 6.58
N SER A 41 -2.81 -20.54 5.71
CA SER A 41 -3.72 -20.55 4.56
C SER A 41 -5.17 -20.91 4.90
N GLN A 42 -5.42 -21.54 6.04
CA GLN A 42 -6.75 -22.07 6.40
C GLN A 42 -7.55 -21.07 7.22
N GLU A 43 -6.92 -20.45 8.22
CA GLU A 43 -7.56 -19.58 9.20
C GLU A 43 -7.22 -18.10 8.94
N THR A 44 -5.95 -17.79 8.71
CA THR A 44 -5.50 -16.38 8.66
C THR A 44 -5.72 -15.75 7.29
N ALA A 45 -5.38 -16.45 6.21
CA ALA A 45 -5.52 -15.92 4.84
C ALA A 45 -6.97 -15.52 4.49
N PRO A 46 -8.02 -16.30 4.80
CA PRO A 46 -9.40 -15.87 4.51
C PRO A 46 -9.79 -14.59 5.24
N VAL A 47 -9.37 -14.42 6.50
CA VAL A 47 -9.65 -13.21 7.30
C VAL A 47 -8.94 -11.99 6.74
N VAL A 48 -7.66 -12.13 6.36
CA VAL A 48 -6.89 -11.05 5.72
C VAL A 48 -7.50 -10.69 4.37
N LYS A 49 -7.86 -11.69 3.56
CA LYS A 49 -8.54 -11.47 2.27
C LYS A 49 -9.82 -10.66 2.47
N ALA A 50 -10.73 -11.12 3.33
CA ALA A 50 -11.99 -10.44 3.60
C ALA A 50 -11.77 -8.99 4.05
N MET A 51 -10.85 -8.77 4.99
CA MET A 51 -10.53 -7.43 5.51
C MET A 51 -10.13 -6.42 4.42
N PHE A 52 -9.26 -6.82 3.49
CA PHE A 52 -8.79 -5.92 2.43
C PHE A 52 -9.75 -5.86 1.24
N SER A 53 -10.42 -6.96 0.90
CA SER A 53 -11.49 -6.98 -0.11
C SER A 53 -12.64 -6.07 0.29
N GLU A 54 -13.14 -6.16 1.54
CA GLU A 54 -14.21 -5.31 2.05
C GLU A 54 -13.81 -3.83 2.03
N TYR A 55 -12.60 -3.50 2.46
CA TYR A 55 -12.11 -2.11 2.43
C TYR A 55 -12.09 -1.54 1.00
N ILE A 56 -11.58 -2.30 0.03
CA ILE A 56 -11.53 -1.86 -1.37
C ILE A 56 -12.92 -1.77 -1.99
N SER A 57 -13.81 -2.73 -1.70
CA SER A 57 -15.21 -2.67 -2.14
C SER A 57 -15.91 -1.42 -1.61
N GLN A 58 -15.81 -1.14 -0.31
CA GLN A 58 -16.39 0.05 0.30
C GLN A 58 -15.79 1.34 -0.25
N LEU A 59 -14.47 1.38 -0.46
CA LEU A 59 -13.79 2.58 -0.94
C LEU A 59 -14.15 2.90 -2.39
N ILE A 60 -14.21 1.89 -3.28
CA ILE A 60 -14.22 2.09 -4.73
C ILE A 60 -15.48 1.58 -5.42
N LEU A 61 -16.03 0.43 -5.01
CA LEU A 61 -17.18 -0.19 -5.69
C LEU A 61 -18.51 0.34 -5.17
N GLU A 62 -18.61 0.57 -3.87
CA GLU A 62 -19.85 0.98 -3.18
C GLU A 62 -19.94 2.50 -2.98
N ASN A 63 -18.87 3.24 -3.29
CA ASN A 63 -18.77 4.68 -3.11
C ASN A 63 -19.11 5.43 -4.39
N GLU A 64 -20.39 5.78 -4.55
CA GLU A 64 -20.90 6.52 -5.72
C GLU A 64 -20.32 7.95 -5.83
N ASP A 65 -19.93 8.54 -4.70
CA ASP A 65 -19.38 9.90 -4.63
C ASP A 65 -17.85 9.94 -4.87
N LEU A 66 -17.21 8.78 -5.11
CA LEU A 66 -15.76 8.70 -5.25
C LEU A 66 -15.30 9.46 -6.50
N SER A 67 -14.35 10.37 -6.32
CA SER A 67 -13.68 11.05 -7.43
C SER A 67 -12.35 10.40 -7.78
N LEU A 68 -12.08 10.25 -9.08
CA LEU A 68 -10.74 9.95 -9.58
C LEU A 68 -10.08 11.25 -10.06
N CYS A 69 -8.99 11.65 -9.42
CA CYS A 69 -8.24 12.85 -9.75
C CYS A 69 -6.81 12.50 -10.18
N ASN A 70 -6.14 13.37 -10.92
CA ASN A 70 -4.70 13.26 -11.10
C ASN A 70 -3.99 13.76 -9.85
N LEU A 71 -2.87 13.13 -9.51
CA LEU A 71 -2.06 13.52 -8.36
C LEU A 71 -1.42 14.90 -8.56
N SER A 72 -1.05 15.26 -9.80
CA SER A 72 -0.55 16.59 -10.15
C SER A 72 -1.53 17.73 -9.90
N THR A 73 -2.83 17.43 -9.93
CA THR A 73 -3.91 18.40 -9.69
C THR A 73 -4.64 18.13 -8.38
N ALA A 74 -3.99 17.43 -7.44
CA ALA A 74 -4.60 17.06 -6.18
C ALA A 74 -4.99 18.31 -5.37
N ASP A 75 -6.20 18.31 -4.83
CA ASP A 75 -6.77 19.39 -4.02
C ASP A 75 -7.15 18.94 -2.60
N GLU A 76 -6.57 17.82 -2.14
CA GLU A 76 -6.77 17.22 -0.82
C GLU A 76 -8.23 16.91 -0.42
N ARG A 77 -9.14 16.80 -1.40
CA ARG A 77 -10.53 16.41 -1.12
C ARG A 77 -10.58 15.01 -0.48
N THR A 78 -11.51 14.84 0.45
CA THR A 78 -11.59 13.63 1.31
C THR A 78 -12.16 12.39 0.61
N ASN A 79 -12.91 12.56 -0.48
CA ASN A 79 -13.56 11.45 -1.19
C ASN A 79 -12.97 11.24 -2.59
N ALA A 80 -11.66 11.13 -2.68
CA ALA A 80 -10.97 10.91 -3.93
C ALA A 80 -9.82 9.92 -3.81
N ILE A 81 -9.56 9.22 -4.91
CA ILE A 81 -8.31 8.53 -5.17
C ILE A 81 -7.54 9.28 -6.25
N TYR A 82 -6.23 9.32 -6.13
CA TYR A 82 -5.37 10.10 -7.01
C TYR A 82 -4.54 9.18 -7.89
N TYR A 83 -4.76 9.24 -9.20
CA TYR A 83 -3.93 8.58 -10.19
C TYR A 83 -2.54 9.23 -10.21
N TYR A 84 -1.50 8.42 -10.05
CA TYR A 84 -0.11 8.89 -10.09
C TYR A 84 0.29 9.17 -11.54
N ASP A 85 0.35 10.45 -11.91
CA ASP A 85 0.58 10.92 -13.28
C ASP A 85 1.96 11.56 -13.51
N TYR A 86 2.86 11.48 -12.53
CA TYR A 86 4.25 11.91 -12.70
C TYR A 86 5.08 10.88 -13.46
N GLY A 87 6.01 11.36 -14.30
CA GLY A 87 6.94 10.50 -15.03
C GLY A 87 8.06 9.90 -14.17
N GLU A 88 8.43 10.59 -13.09
CA GLU A 88 9.43 10.14 -12.12
C GLU A 88 8.79 9.41 -10.94
N PHE A 89 9.53 8.46 -10.37
CA PHE A 89 9.12 7.73 -9.18
C PHE A 89 10.22 7.83 -8.12
N PRO A 90 9.90 8.29 -6.90
CA PRO A 90 10.83 8.20 -5.78
C PRO A 90 11.24 6.75 -5.53
N GLU A 91 12.42 6.56 -4.96
CA GLU A 91 12.99 5.23 -4.72
C GLU A 91 12.05 4.34 -3.88
N GLU A 92 11.42 4.92 -2.85
CA GLU A 92 10.45 4.24 -2.00
C GLU A 92 9.24 3.71 -2.77
N LEU A 93 8.78 4.47 -3.77
CA LEU A 93 7.64 4.10 -4.61
C LEU A 93 8.07 3.10 -5.70
N GLY A 94 9.33 3.12 -6.10
CA GLY A 94 9.93 2.20 -7.07
C GLY A 94 9.79 0.73 -6.66
N LEU A 95 9.94 0.41 -5.37
CA LEU A 95 9.69 -0.94 -4.85
C LEU A 95 8.24 -1.38 -5.09
N PHE A 96 7.28 -0.52 -4.76
CA PHE A 96 5.85 -0.82 -4.93
C PHE A 96 5.48 -0.94 -6.41
N ARG A 97 6.02 -0.05 -7.26
CA ARG A 97 5.83 -0.09 -8.71
C ARG A 97 6.38 -1.38 -9.32
N SER A 98 7.59 -1.78 -8.93
CA SER A 98 8.28 -2.96 -9.47
C SER A 98 7.73 -4.30 -8.94
N PHE A 99 6.85 -4.28 -7.94
CA PHE A 99 6.26 -5.48 -7.39
C PHE A 99 5.54 -6.30 -8.47
N ASN A 100 5.93 -7.57 -8.59
CA ASN A 100 5.37 -8.55 -9.50
C ASN A 100 5.16 -9.87 -8.77
N ILE A 101 3.94 -10.39 -8.78
CA ILE A 101 3.57 -11.62 -8.07
C ILE A 101 4.41 -12.83 -8.53
N ASN A 102 4.68 -12.98 -9.82
CA ASN A 102 5.44 -14.12 -10.39
C ASN A 102 6.90 -14.14 -9.93
N ALA A 103 7.47 -12.97 -9.64
CA ALA A 103 8.80 -12.87 -9.02
C ALA A 103 8.71 -13.06 -7.51
N ALA A 104 7.72 -12.44 -6.87
CA ALA A 104 7.56 -12.41 -5.42
C ALA A 104 7.32 -13.80 -4.79
N ILE A 105 6.58 -14.68 -5.47
CA ILE A 105 6.34 -16.07 -5.00
C ILE A 105 7.63 -16.91 -4.93
N ARG A 106 8.67 -16.53 -5.68
CA ARG A 106 10.00 -17.18 -5.65
C ARG A 106 10.96 -16.49 -4.68
N GLY A 107 10.54 -15.38 -4.07
CA GLY A 107 11.34 -14.64 -3.11
C GLY A 107 11.45 -15.33 -1.76
N ASP A 108 12.36 -14.86 -0.92
CA ASP A 108 12.56 -15.43 0.40
C ASP A 108 11.38 -15.13 1.33
N LYS A 109 11.10 -16.08 2.22
CA LYS A 109 10.19 -15.91 3.35
C LYS A 109 10.84 -15.07 4.45
N PHE A 110 10.01 -14.42 5.24
CA PHE A 110 10.44 -13.74 6.45
C PHE A 110 10.89 -14.80 7.48
N HIS A 111 12.06 -14.59 8.06
CA HIS A 111 12.58 -15.46 9.11
C HIS A 111 12.99 -14.65 10.33
N PHE A 112 12.36 -14.90 11.49
CA PHE A 112 12.63 -14.21 12.76
C PHE A 112 14.10 -14.27 13.22
N ASN A 113 14.88 -15.24 12.75
CA ASN A 113 16.31 -15.35 13.07
C ASN A 113 17.21 -14.43 12.22
N ASN A 114 16.75 -14.06 11.02
CA ASN A 114 17.55 -13.37 10.01
C ASN A 114 17.01 -11.97 9.67
N ASP A 115 15.72 -11.74 9.92
CA ASP A 115 15.01 -10.52 9.64
C ASP A 115 14.52 -9.86 10.94
N ASP A 116 14.44 -8.53 10.95
CA ASP A 116 14.10 -7.74 12.13
C ASP A 116 12.81 -6.94 11.89
N LEU A 117 11.78 -7.21 12.70
CA LEU A 117 10.50 -6.50 12.63
C LEU A 117 10.62 -5.01 12.95
N ASN A 118 11.66 -4.56 13.66
CA ASN A 118 11.90 -3.12 13.87
C ASN A 118 12.19 -2.38 12.57
N LYS A 119 12.61 -3.11 11.53
CA LYS A 119 12.91 -2.56 10.20
C LYS A 119 11.70 -2.57 9.28
N LEU A 120 10.53 -2.98 9.78
CA LEU A 120 9.31 -3.06 8.99
C LEU A 120 8.86 -1.66 8.56
N PHE A 121 8.96 -1.41 7.26
CA PHE A 121 8.50 -0.18 6.66
C PHE A 121 7.01 -0.25 6.31
N GLY A 122 6.54 -1.41 5.84
CA GLY A 122 5.16 -1.60 5.45
C GLY A 122 4.86 -3.02 5.00
N TYR A 123 3.67 -3.17 4.46
CA TYR A 123 3.13 -4.42 3.95
C TYR A 123 2.72 -4.21 2.50
N ILE A 124 3.04 -5.18 1.66
CA ILE A 124 2.43 -5.33 0.35
C ILE A 124 1.40 -6.46 0.47
N ILE A 125 0.14 -6.15 0.18
CA ILE A 125 -0.95 -7.11 0.16
C ILE A 125 -1.35 -7.32 -1.29
N TYR A 126 -1.19 -8.53 -1.78
CA TYR A 126 -1.62 -8.92 -3.11
C TYR A 126 -2.97 -9.62 -3.02
N LEU A 127 -3.96 -9.14 -3.78
CA LEU A 127 -5.29 -9.76 -3.94
C LEU A 127 -5.47 -10.15 -5.40
N GLY A 128 -5.66 -11.43 -5.70
CA GLY A 128 -5.90 -11.88 -7.07
C GLY A 128 -5.41 -13.29 -7.37
N SER A 129 -5.23 -13.55 -8.66
CA SER A 129 -4.70 -14.78 -9.25
C SER A 129 -3.23 -14.59 -9.66
N MET A 130 -2.62 -15.52 -10.42
CA MET A 130 -1.28 -15.27 -11.00
C MET A 130 -1.31 -14.37 -12.24
N GLU A 131 -2.49 -14.18 -12.83
CA GLU A 131 -2.68 -13.44 -14.09
C GLU A 131 -3.15 -12.01 -13.82
N THR A 132 -4.10 -11.86 -12.90
CA THR A 132 -4.76 -10.59 -12.60
C THR A 132 -4.84 -10.38 -11.09
N GLY A 133 -4.52 -9.17 -10.65
CA GLY A 133 -4.63 -8.83 -9.24
C GLY A 133 -4.41 -7.35 -8.94
N ILE A 134 -4.70 -7.01 -7.70
CA ILE A 134 -4.51 -5.70 -7.10
C ILE A 134 -3.37 -5.83 -6.10
N VAL A 135 -2.44 -4.89 -6.15
CA VAL A 135 -1.36 -4.76 -5.18
C VAL A 135 -1.72 -3.58 -4.27
N LEU A 136 -1.77 -3.80 -2.97
CA LEU A 136 -2.05 -2.76 -1.99
C LEU A 136 -0.82 -2.51 -1.13
N PHE A 137 -0.54 -1.26 -0.83
CA PHE A 137 0.49 -0.90 0.14
C PHE A 137 -0.14 -0.40 1.43
N LYS A 138 0.32 -0.97 2.54
CA LYS A 138 -0.01 -0.51 3.89
C LYS A 138 1.26 -0.08 4.61
N LYS A 139 1.31 1.15 5.09
CA LYS A 139 2.41 1.65 5.92
C LYS A 139 2.39 0.97 7.29
N HIS A 140 3.55 0.48 7.73
CA HIS A 140 3.74 0.05 9.11
C HIS A 140 4.12 1.25 9.97
N TYR A 141 3.53 1.33 11.16
CA TYR A 141 3.91 2.30 12.17
C TYR A 141 4.40 1.55 13.42
N PRO A 142 5.46 2.02 14.09
CA PRO A 142 6.04 1.31 15.24
C PRO A 142 5.05 1.00 16.36
N TYR A 143 4.03 1.83 16.58
CA TYR A 143 2.98 1.56 17.57
C TYR A 143 2.06 0.38 17.20
N SER A 144 2.06 -0.04 15.94
CA SER A 144 1.34 -1.22 15.48
C SER A 144 2.09 -2.51 15.79
N LEU A 145 3.38 -2.44 16.15
CA LEU A 145 4.14 -3.57 16.67
C LEU A 145 4.12 -3.53 18.19
N ILE A 146 3.59 -4.58 18.79
CA ILE A 146 3.52 -4.72 20.23
C ILE A 146 4.53 -5.79 20.65
N LYS A 147 5.59 -5.35 21.33
CA LYS A 147 6.73 -6.22 21.66
C LYS A 147 6.44 -7.16 22.82
N ARG A 148 7.14 -8.29 22.83
CA ARG A 148 7.13 -9.31 23.90
C ARG A 148 7.26 -8.78 25.33
N ASP A 149 8.02 -7.71 25.54
CA ASP A 149 8.24 -7.12 26.88
C ASP A 149 7.08 -6.23 27.37
N SER A 150 6.06 -6.01 26.53
CA SER A 150 4.87 -5.26 26.91
C SER A 150 3.82 -6.17 27.56
N PHE A 151 3.25 -5.72 28.68
CA PHE A 151 2.17 -6.43 29.34
C PHE A 151 0.86 -6.24 28.56
N LEU A 152 0.38 -7.30 27.89
CA LEU A 152 -0.81 -7.25 27.05
C LEU A 152 -1.97 -8.03 27.66
N LEU A 153 -3.11 -7.35 27.78
CA LEU A 153 -4.39 -7.96 28.14
C LEU A 153 -5.29 -7.99 26.91
N GLY A 154 -5.61 -9.19 26.43
CA GLY A 154 -6.56 -9.41 25.35
C GLY A 154 -7.92 -9.84 25.90
N ALA A 155 -8.99 -9.20 25.47
CA ALA A 155 -10.34 -9.69 25.71
C ALA A 155 -10.64 -10.82 24.71
N ILE A 156 -10.79 -12.05 25.20
CA ILE A 156 -11.28 -13.15 24.35
C ILE A 156 -12.81 -13.06 24.35
N LYS A 157 -13.40 -12.73 23.19
CA LYS A 157 -14.84 -12.45 23.02
C LYS A 157 -15.77 -13.54 23.57
N SER A 158 -15.31 -14.79 23.66
CA SER A 158 -16.12 -15.91 24.16
C SER A 158 -16.20 -16.02 25.69
N GLU A 159 -15.31 -15.38 26.46
CA GLU A 159 -15.22 -15.64 27.91
C GLU A 159 -15.49 -14.42 28.80
N HIS A 160 -15.80 -13.24 28.25
CA HIS A 160 -15.91 -11.97 29.01
C HIS A 160 -14.71 -11.66 29.94
N ARG A 161 -13.58 -12.38 29.77
CA ARG A 161 -12.39 -12.32 30.60
C ARG A 161 -11.23 -11.78 29.78
N PHE A 162 -10.53 -10.80 30.35
CA PHE A 162 -9.23 -10.40 29.87
C PHE A 162 -8.22 -11.48 30.25
N LYS A 163 -7.57 -12.07 29.26
CA LYS A 163 -6.43 -12.98 29.47
C LYS A 163 -5.15 -12.23 29.13
N LYS A 164 -4.10 -12.48 29.90
CA LYS A 164 -2.75 -12.07 29.52
C LYS A 164 -2.40 -12.77 28.21
N LEU A 165 -1.98 -12.01 27.21
CA LEU A 165 -1.42 -12.55 25.99
C LEU A 165 0.07 -12.78 26.26
N ASP A 166 0.48 -14.03 26.35
CA ASP A 166 1.88 -14.38 26.60
C ASP A 166 2.67 -14.39 25.28
N GLY A 167 3.79 -13.67 25.24
CA GLY A 167 5.04 -14.18 24.63
C GLY A 167 5.41 -13.79 23.21
N ASP A 168 4.50 -13.31 22.36
CA ASP A 168 4.80 -13.10 20.94
C ASP A 168 4.71 -11.63 20.51
N ASP A 169 5.57 -11.23 19.57
CA ASP A 169 5.48 -9.91 18.93
C ASP A 169 4.16 -9.83 18.14
N ILE A 170 3.25 -8.95 18.56
CA ILE A 170 1.92 -8.83 17.94
C ILE A 170 1.93 -7.70 16.91
N ILE A 171 1.52 -8.02 15.68
CA ILE A 171 1.27 -7.03 14.65
C ILE A 171 -0.22 -6.68 14.62
N ARG A 172 -0.53 -5.41 14.88
CA ARG A 172 -1.88 -4.86 14.69
C ARG A 172 -2.10 -4.48 13.23
N LEU A 173 -3.03 -5.17 12.57
CA LEU A 173 -3.45 -4.92 11.19
C LEU A 173 -4.90 -4.44 11.12
N ASN A 174 -5.18 -3.53 10.19
CA ASN A 174 -6.53 -3.13 9.78
C ASN A 174 -6.57 -3.00 8.25
N GLY A 175 -7.77 -2.97 7.67
CA GLY A 175 -7.96 -3.01 6.22
C GLY A 175 -7.56 -1.75 5.46
N SER A 176 -7.28 -0.63 6.15
CA SER A 176 -6.93 0.61 5.45
C SER A 176 -5.59 0.51 4.73
N VAL A 177 -5.52 1.08 3.53
CA VAL A 177 -4.33 1.08 2.69
C VAL A 177 -4.03 2.49 2.20
N GLN A 178 -2.77 2.75 1.86
CA GLN A 178 -2.30 4.08 1.47
C GLN A 178 -2.10 4.19 -0.04
N LEU A 179 -1.70 3.10 -0.69
CA LEU A 179 -1.54 3.02 -2.14
C LEU A 179 -2.21 1.77 -2.67
N MET A 180 -2.68 1.86 -3.89
CA MET A 180 -3.19 0.75 -4.69
C MET A 180 -2.49 0.76 -6.04
N LYS A 181 -2.09 -0.40 -6.52
CA LYS A 181 -1.61 -0.61 -7.88
C LYS A 181 -2.52 -1.63 -8.54
N LEU A 182 -3.02 -1.26 -9.71
CA LEU A 182 -3.85 -2.09 -10.57
C LEU A 182 -3.16 -2.12 -11.94
N GLU A 183 -2.72 -3.30 -12.35
CA GLU A 183 -1.81 -3.45 -13.50
C GLU A 183 -0.57 -2.56 -13.32
N ASP A 184 -0.27 -1.64 -14.24
CA ASP A 184 0.86 -0.71 -14.15
C ASP A 184 0.50 0.66 -13.56
N ALA A 185 -0.78 0.89 -13.28
CA ALA A 185 -1.25 2.15 -12.73
C ALA A 185 -1.18 2.16 -11.20
N ILE A 186 -0.69 3.27 -10.65
CA ILE A 186 -0.64 3.51 -9.19
C ILE A 186 -1.67 4.57 -8.83
N PHE A 187 -2.38 4.31 -7.74
CA PHE A 187 -3.36 5.19 -7.14
C PHE A 187 -2.98 5.46 -5.69
N VAL A 188 -3.07 6.72 -5.30
CA VAL A 188 -2.81 7.20 -3.95
C VAL A 188 -4.13 7.40 -3.26
N ILE A 189 -4.29 6.74 -2.11
CA ILE A 189 -5.48 6.81 -1.26
C ILE A 189 -5.22 7.77 -0.09
N ASP A 190 -3.97 7.85 0.37
CA ASP A 190 -3.54 8.73 1.48
C ASP A 190 -2.36 9.60 1.04
N LEU A 191 -2.67 10.86 0.65
CA LEU A 191 -1.68 11.85 0.22
C LEU A 191 -0.62 12.13 1.30
N LYS A 192 -1.04 12.20 2.57
CA LYS A 192 -0.15 12.54 3.69
C LYS A 192 0.94 11.50 3.88
N VAL A 193 0.61 10.23 3.64
CA VAL A 193 1.62 9.16 3.70
C VAL A 193 2.55 9.21 2.50
N LEU A 194 2.03 9.53 1.31
CA LEU A 194 2.88 9.69 0.13
C LEU A 194 3.92 10.81 0.35
N GLU A 195 3.49 11.99 0.75
CA GLU A 195 4.35 13.15 1.05
C GLU A 195 5.43 12.80 2.07
N ARG A 196 5.01 12.29 3.23
CA ARG A 196 5.91 12.08 4.38
C ARG A 196 6.82 10.87 4.27
N ASN A 197 6.40 9.82 3.56
CA ASN A 197 7.06 8.52 3.64
C ASN A 197 7.62 8.02 2.32
N PHE A 198 7.24 8.62 1.20
CA PHE A 198 7.66 8.18 -0.14
C PHE A 198 8.52 9.21 -0.87
N GLY A 199 9.16 10.13 -0.15
CA GLY A 199 10.08 11.11 -0.76
C GLY A 199 9.41 12.04 -1.77
N PHE A 200 8.08 12.16 -1.72
CA PHE A 200 7.29 12.84 -2.73
C PHE A 200 7.48 14.37 -2.69
N ASP A 201 7.79 14.94 -1.52
CA ASP A 201 8.14 16.36 -1.37
C ASP A 201 9.25 16.79 -2.35
N LYS A 202 10.27 15.95 -2.54
CA LYS A 202 11.39 16.22 -3.45
C LYS A 202 10.97 16.17 -4.92
N LEU A 203 9.99 15.32 -5.23
CA LEU A 203 9.47 15.18 -6.58
C LEU A 203 8.60 16.38 -6.96
N ILE A 204 7.74 16.85 -6.04
CA ILE A 204 6.95 18.07 -6.25
C ILE A 204 7.88 19.26 -6.50
N GLN A 205 8.95 19.41 -5.71
CA GLN A 205 9.92 20.49 -5.89
C GLN A 205 10.55 20.48 -7.29
N ARG A 206 11.01 19.32 -7.77
CA ARG A 206 11.58 19.19 -9.12
C ARG A 206 10.57 19.48 -10.23
N ALA A 207 9.36 18.95 -10.11
CA ALA A 207 8.29 19.19 -11.09
C ALA A 207 7.92 20.69 -11.16
N ALA A 208 7.93 21.38 -10.02
CA ALA A 208 7.72 22.82 -9.97
C ALA A 208 8.87 23.59 -10.65
N ASP A 209 10.13 23.21 -10.39
CA ASP A 209 11.30 23.82 -11.02
C ASP A 209 11.29 23.66 -12.56
N GLU A 210 10.93 22.48 -13.07
CA GLU A 210 10.80 22.22 -14.52
C GLU A 210 9.68 23.05 -15.16
N THR A 211 8.56 23.21 -14.45
CA THR A 211 7.44 24.05 -14.91
C THR A 211 7.86 25.52 -14.98
N ILE A 212 8.60 26.02 -14.00
CA ILE A 212 9.14 27.38 -14.01
C ILE A 212 10.10 27.56 -15.19
N GLN A 213 11.02 26.61 -15.40
CA GLN A 213 12.02 26.66 -16.45
C GLN A 213 11.38 26.69 -17.85
N SER A 214 10.37 25.85 -18.11
CA SER A 214 9.64 25.84 -19.38
C SER A 214 8.88 27.15 -19.64
N VAL A 215 8.31 27.78 -18.60
CA VAL A 215 7.69 29.11 -18.73
C VAL A 215 8.72 30.19 -19.09
N TYR A 216 9.92 30.14 -18.50
CA TYR A 216 11.01 31.06 -18.86
C TYR A 216 11.47 30.88 -20.32
N GLU A 217 11.62 29.64 -20.78
CA GLU A 217 12.04 29.34 -22.15
C GLU A 217 11.01 29.82 -23.18
N ILE A 218 9.72 29.61 -22.92
CA ILE A 218 8.63 30.13 -23.75
C ILE A 218 8.62 31.66 -23.73
N GLY A 219 8.80 32.30 -22.57
CA GLY A 219 8.87 33.76 -22.45
C GLY A 219 10.05 34.40 -23.19
N CYS A 220 11.17 33.69 -23.28
CA CYS A 220 12.34 34.14 -24.06
C CYS A 220 12.17 33.96 -25.57
N GLU A 221 11.43 32.95 -26.04
CA GLU A 221 11.12 32.78 -27.48
C GLU A 221 10.19 33.87 -28.04
N PHE A 222 9.29 34.44 -27.22
CA PHE A 222 8.43 35.56 -27.62
C PHE A 222 9.11 36.95 -27.53
N SER A 223 10.38 37.00 -27.13
CA SER A 223 11.16 38.23 -26.98
C SER A 223 12.17 38.48 -28.11
N HIS A 224 12.12 37.69 -29.18
CA HIS A 224 12.90 37.82 -30.41
C HIS A 224 12.00 38.03 -31.64
#